data_AF-A0A958IVY2-F1
#
_entry.id   AF-A0A958IVY2-F1
#
_cell.length_a   1.000
_cell.length_b   1.000
_cell.length_c   1.000
_cell.angle_alpha   90.00
_cell.angle_beta   90.00
_cell.angle_gamma   90.00
#
_symmetry.space_group_name_H-M   'P 1'
#
loop_
_entity.id
_entity.type
_entity.pdbx_description
1 polymer ?
#
loop_
_entity_poly.entity_id
_entity_poly.type
_entity_poly.pdbx_seq_one_letter_code
_entity_poly.pdbx_strand_id
1 'polypeptide(L)' 'MKNESRVVSLNRGVRQQLQTGKKLIETGIFKQPVLGKVSVTAAGLVDDVIGNQKHHGGKDQALYLYSGDDYQWWSEETGR' A
#
# COMPACT_ATOMS: atom_id res chain seq x y z
N MET A 1 -18.39 -3.22 24.20
CA MET A 1 -18.22 -2.13 23.21
C MET A 1 -17.82 -2.78 21.90
N LYS A 2 -18.50 -2.50 20.79
CA LYS A 2 -18.04 -2.99 19.48
C LYS A 2 -16.74 -2.24 19.14
N ASN A 3 -15.65 -2.95 18.92
CA ASN A 3 -14.47 -2.35 18.32
C ASN A 3 -14.85 -1.96 16.89
N GLU A 4 -14.90 -0.66 16.61
CA GLU A 4 -15.15 -0.17 15.26
C GLU A 4 -13.85 -0.14 14.48
N SER A 5 -13.82 -0.82 13.34
CA SER A 5 -12.72 -0.73 12.40
C SER A 5 -12.69 0.67 11.79
N ARG A 6 -11.53 1.32 11.84
CA ARG A 6 -11.30 2.63 11.24
C ARG A 6 -10.07 2.60 10.35
N VAL A 7 -10.12 3.29 9.22
CA VAL A 7 -8.93 3.53 8.40
C VAL A 7 -8.11 4.63 9.08
N VAL A 8 -6.94 4.26 9.62
CA VAL A 8 -6.03 5.20 10.29
C VAL A 8 -5.09 5.92 9.34
N SER A 9 -4.77 5.30 8.21
CA SER A 9 -3.97 5.88 7.14
C SER A 9 -4.39 5.28 5.80
N LEU A 10 -4.43 6.12 4.77
CA LEU A 10 -4.58 5.72 3.38
C LEU A 10 -3.24 5.97 2.69
N ASN A 11 -2.65 4.93 2.11
CA ASN A 11 -1.35 5.04 1.47
C ASN A 11 -1.45 4.64 0.00
N ARG A 12 -0.76 5.38 -0.87
CA ARG A 12 -0.61 5.05 -2.29
C ARG A 12 0.85 5.11 -2.74
N GLY A 13 1.16 4.37 -3.78
CA GLY A 13 2.47 4.24 -4.38
C GLY A 13 2.80 5.46 -5.18
N VAL A 14 4.01 5.95 -4.99
CA VAL A 14 4.62 6.96 -5.83
C VAL A 14 5.64 6.25 -6.70
N ARG A 15 5.69 6.61 -7.99
CA ARG A 15 6.65 6.04 -8.94
C ARG A 15 8.06 6.33 -8.46
N GLN A 16 8.83 5.27 -8.21
CA GLN A 16 10.21 5.35 -7.75
C GLN A 16 11.07 4.28 -8.43
N GLN A 17 12.37 4.53 -8.50
CA GLN A 17 13.34 3.55 -8.97
C GLN A 17 13.92 2.78 -7.77
N LEU A 18 14.00 1.45 -7.89
CA LEU A 18 14.58 0.57 -6.87
C LEU A 18 15.65 -0.31 -7.51
N GLN A 19 16.84 -0.34 -6.92
CA GLN A 19 17.90 -1.25 -7.33
C GLN A 19 17.62 -2.65 -6.78
N THR A 20 17.46 -3.62 -7.67
CA THR A 20 17.31 -5.05 -7.35
C THR A 20 18.45 -5.85 -8.00
N GLY A 21 19.45 -6.19 -7.18
CA GLY A 21 20.71 -6.77 -7.67
C GLY A 21 21.39 -5.86 -8.70
N LYS A 22 21.52 -6.32 -9.95
CA LYS A 22 22.11 -5.54 -11.07
C LYS A 22 21.09 -4.73 -11.87
N LYS A 23 19.79 -4.81 -11.57
CA LYS A 23 18.72 -4.16 -12.34
C LYS A 23 18.16 -2.96 -11.58
N LEU A 24 17.88 -1.89 -12.31
CA LEU A 24 17.04 -0.80 -11.82
C LEU A 24 15.61 -1.06 -12.29
N ILE A 25 14.66 -1.12 -11.36
CA ILE A 25 13.23 -1.33 -11.67
C ILE A 25 12.40 -0.15 -11.20
N GLU A 26 11.35 0.14 -11.96
CA GLU A 26 10.30 1.04 -11.49
C GLU A 26 9.37 0.31 -10.52
N THR A 27 9.05 0.95 -9.40
CA THR A 27 8.18 0.38 -8.37
C THR A 27 7.29 1.46 -7.74
N GLY A 28 6.17 1.00 -7.16
CA GLY A 28 5.31 1.78 -6.27
C GLY A 28 5.21 1.16 -4.88
N ILE A 29 6.15 0.28 -4.50
CA ILE A 29 6.11 -0.45 -3.21
C ILE A 29 6.26 0.48 -2.00
N PHE A 30 6.98 1.60 -2.16
CA PHE A 30 7.15 2.62 -1.13
C PHE A 30 5.91 3.53 -1.08
N LYS A 31 4.82 3.00 -0.53
CA LYS A 31 3.56 3.71 -0.36
C LYS A 31 3.76 4.91 0.58
N GLN A 32 3.14 6.04 0.24
CA GLN A 32 3.16 7.28 1.02
C GLN A 32 1.74 7.61 1.50
N PRO A 33 1.59 8.18 2.71
CA PRO A 33 0.28 8.59 3.21
C PRO A 33 -0.31 9.69 2.33
N VAL A 34 -1.62 9.61 2.11
CA VAL A 34 -2.38 10.63 1.39
C VAL A 34 -3.19 11.44 2.38
N LEU A 35 -3.12 12.77 2.25
CA LEU A 35 -3.93 13.68 3.03
C LEU A 35 -5.27 13.94 2.33
N GLY A 36 -6.37 13.85 3.08
CA GLY A 36 -7.70 14.13 2.57
C GLY A 36 -8.37 12.95 1.87
N LYS A 37 -9.40 13.25 1.09
CA LYS A 37 -10.23 12.25 0.41
C LYS A 37 -9.56 11.79 -0.89
N VAL A 38 -9.67 10.49 -1.18
CA VAL A 38 -9.19 9.89 -2.43
C VAL A 38 -10.31 9.11 -3.08
N SER A 39 -10.42 9.22 -4.40
CA SER A 39 -11.37 8.44 -5.19
C SER A 39 -10.92 6.99 -5.30
N VAL A 40 -11.84 6.07 -5.05
CA VAL A 40 -11.66 4.63 -5.26
C VAL A 40 -12.40 4.23 -6.54
N THR A 41 -11.73 3.50 -7.41
CA THR A 41 -12.31 2.93 -8.64
C THR A 41 -12.26 1.40 -8.60
N ALA A 42 -12.87 0.74 -9.58
CA ALA A 42 -12.73 -0.71 -9.75
C ALA A 42 -11.27 -1.15 -9.97
N ALA A 43 -10.37 -0.25 -10.36
CA ALA A 43 -8.94 -0.55 -10.53
C ALA A 43 -8.09 -0.20 -9.30
N GLY A 44 -8.68 0.42 -8.27
CA GLY A 44 -7.99 0.85 -7.05
C GLY A 44 -8.05 2.36 -6.80
N LEU A 45 -7.15 2.86 -5.94
CA LEU A 45 -7.02 4.28 -5.63
C LEU A 45 -6.50 5.06 -6.84
N VAL A 46 -7.08 6.23 -7.08
CA VAL A 46 -6.57 7.13 -8.11
C VAL A 46 -5.12 7.55 -7.81
N ASP A 47 -4.29 7.53 -8.85
CA ASP A 47 -2.83 7.75 -8.85
C ASP A 47 -2.00 6.75 -8.01
N ASP A 48 -2.56 5.62 -7.58
CA ASP A 48 -1.74 4.55 -6.99
C ASP A 48 -0.86 3.89 -8.04
N VAL A 49 0.46 4.01 -7.87
CA VAL A 49 1.41 3.37 -8.77
C VAL A 49 1.54 1.89 -8.42
N ILE A 50 1.27 1.06 -9.43
CA ILE A 50 1.39 -0.39 -9.43
C ILE A 50 2.44 -0.78 -10.47
N GLY A 51 3.56 -1.36 -10.03
CA GLY A 51 4.70 -1.65 -10.92
C GLY A 51 4.37 -2.67 -12.03
N ASN A 52 3.57 -3.69 -11.74
CA ASN A 52 3.13 -4.66 -12.74
C ASN A 52 1.64 -5.00 -12.57
N GLN A 53 0.78 -4.31 -13.32
CA GLN A 53 -0.67 -4.51 -13.23
C GLN A 53 -1.16 -5.86 -13.74
N LYS A 54 -0.36 -6.62 -14.50
CA LYS A 54 -0.71 -7.99 -14.92
C LYS A 54 -0.73 -8.96 -13.74
N HIS A 55 0.10 -8.71 -12.72
CA HIS A 55 0.29 -9.62 -11.58
C HIS A 55 -0.07 -9.00 -10.22
N HIS A 56 -0.04 -7.68 -10.09
CA HIS A 56 -0.11 -6.96 -8.81
C HIS A 56 -1.16 -5.84 -8.82
N GLY A 57 -2.33 -6.11 -9.36
CA GLY A 57 -3.43 -5.16 -9.44
C GLY A 57 -4.66 -5.77 -10.11
N GLY A 58 -5.54 -4.90 -10.61
CA GLY A 58 -6.83 -5.31 -11.16
C GLY A 58 -7.92 -5.36 -10.10
N LYS A 59 -9.15 -5.64 -10.53
CA LYS A 59 -10.35 -5.49 -9.68
C LYS A 59 -10.29 -6.28 -8.37
N ASP A 60 -9.71 -7.47 -8.42
CA ASP A 60 -9.63 -8.39 -7.28
C ASP A 60 -8.46 -8.06 -6.34
N GLN A 61 -7.62 -7.08 -6.72
CA GLN A 61 -6.49 -6.57 -5.95
C GLN A 61 -6.49 -5.03 -5.91
N ALA A 62 -7.67 -4.42 -6.02
CA ALA A 62 -7.84 -2.97 -6.13
C ALA A 62 -7.42 -2.22 -4.85
N LEU A 63 -7.58 -2.85 -3.68
CA LEU A 63 -7.20 -2.33 -2.38
C LEU A 63 -6.55 -3.43 -1.54
N TYR A 64 -5.53 -3.05 -0.78
CA TYR A 64 -4.89 -3.91 0.22
C TYR A 64 -5.10 -3.31 1.60
N LEU A 65 -5.57 -4.12 2.54
CA LEU A 65 -5.80 -3.73 3.93
C LEU A 65 -4.79 -4.45 4.82
N TYR A 66 -4.24 -3.73 5.79
CA TYR A 66 -3.30 -4.26 6.77
C TYR A 66 -3.66 -3.77 8.16
N SER A 67 -3.64 -4.64 9.17
CA SER A 67 -4.07 -4.28 10.51
C SER A 67 -3.00 -3.49 11.26
N GLY A 68 -3.44 -2.55 12.09
CA GLY A 68 -2.56 -1.90 13.08
C GLY A 68 -2.00 -2.90 14.08
N ASP A 69 -2.78 -3.94 14.42
CA ASP A 69 -2.37 -4.98 15.37
C ASP A 69 -1.18 -5.79 14.82
N ASP A 70 -1.14 -6.02 13.50
CA ASP A 70 -0.01 -6.70 12.85
C ASP A 70 1.25 -5.82 12.88
N TYR A 71 1.11 -4.50 12.70
CA TYR A 71 2.24 -3.58 12.87
C TYR A 71 2.78 -3.60 14.30
N GLN A 72 1.90 -3.64 15.30
CA GLN A 72 2.33 -3.75 16.70
C GLN A 72 3.13 -5.05 16.91
N TRP A 73 2.59 -6.18 16.45
CA TRP A 73 3.27 -7.48 16.58
C TRP A 73 4.65 -7.48 15.91
N TRP A 74 4.77 -6.95 14.68
CA TRP A 74 6.08 -6.84 14.01
C TRP A 74 7.05 -5.90 14.72
N SER A 75 6.54 -4.85 15.37
CA SER A 75 7.37 -3.93 16.12
C SER A 75 8.03 -4.60 17.32
N GLU A 76 7.26 -5.44 18.01
CA GLU A 76 7.75 -6.30 19.09
C GLU A 76 8.77 -7.32 18.57
N GLU A 77 8.50 -7.99 17.45
CA GLU A 77 9.38 -9.02 16.87
C GLU A 77 10.71 -8.44 16.33
N THR A 78 10.68 -7.24 15.75
CA THR A 78 11.85 -6.64 15.09
C THR A 78 12.59 -5.58 15.93
N GLY A 79 12.03 -5.22 17.08
CA GLY A 79 12.57 -4.20 17.99
C GLY A 79 12.56 -2.79 17.38
N ARG A 80 11.62 -2.50 16.46
CA ARG A 80 11.51 -1.22 15.74
C ARG A 80 10.07 -0.79 15.52
#